data_AF-A0A419YTM5-F1
#
_entry.id   AF-A0A419YTM5-F1
#
_cell.length_a   1.000
_cell.length_b   1.000
_cell.length_c   1.000
_cell.angle_alpha   90.00
_cell.angle_beta   90.00
_cell.angle_gamma   90.00
#
_symmetry.space_group_name_H-M   'P 1'
#
loop_
_entity.id
_entity.type
_entity.pdbx_description
1 polymer ?
#
loop_
_entity_poly.entity_id
_entity_poly.type
_entity_poly.pdbx_seq_one_letter_code
_entity_poly.pdbx_strand_id
1 'polypeptide(L)'
;MSDTHNDRLADLWQDFLDLPFPQSCYRRSPAGEDLVLLDSHLAGCVSAALAGALDQRRREALRNGIASVQRMLPELADDAEAADYFTRLRELAELAGER
;
A
#
# COMPACT_ATOMS: atom_id res chain seq x y z
N MET A 1 -8.89 16.77 -15.07
CA MET A 1 -8.48 16.60 -13.66
C MET A 1 -7.92 15.22 -13.36
N SER A 2 -8.10 14.21 -14.23
CA SER A 2 -7.52 12.86 -14.07
C SER A 2 -6.02 12.79 -14.29
N ASP A 3 -5.42 13.72 -15.05
CA ASP A 3 -3.98 13.71 -15.34
C ASP A 3 -3.14 14.00 -14.09
N THR A 4 -3.52 15.00 -13.28
CA THR A 4 -2.79 15.36 -12.05
C THR A 4 -2.76 14.26 -10.99
N HIS A 5 -3.82 13.45 -10.86
CA HIS A 5 -3.82 12.30 -9.95
C HIS A 5 -2.99 11.13 -10.51
N ASN A 6 -2.77 11.08 -11.83
CA ASN A 6 -1.86 10.11 -12.46
C ASN A 6 -0.42 10.44 -12.17
N ASP A 7 -0.06 11.68 -12.48
CA ASP A 7 1.29 12.18 -12.28
C ASP A 7 1.67 12.04 -10.79
N ARG A 8 0.78 12.43 -9.87
CA ARG A 8 1.01 12.28 -8.43
C ARG A 8 1.18 10.81 -7.97
N LEU A 9 0.35 9.89 -8.46
CA LEU A 9 0.47 8.47 -8.09
C LEU A 9 1.79 7.89 -8.64
N ALA A 10 2.15 8.25 -9.87
CA ALA A 10 3.36 7.78 -10.52
C ALA A 10 4.61 8.26 -9.77
N ASP A 11 4.67 9.54 -9.42
CA ASP A 11 5.79 10.14 -8.69
C ASP A 11 5.97 9.49 -7.32
N LEU A 12 4.90 9.43 -6.51
CA LEU A 12 4.95 8.80 -5.19
C LEU A 12 5.26 7.30 -5.26
N TRP A 13 4.83 6.62 -6.33
CA TRP A 13 5.14 5.21 -6.53
C TRP A 13 6.63 4.99 -6.83
N GLN A 14 7.26 5.87 -7.61
CA GLN A 14 8.72 5.79 -7.83
C GLN A 14 9.49 5.99 -6.53
N ASP A 15 9.13 7.01 -5.75
CA ASP A 15 9.77 7.26 -4.45
C ASP A 15 9.60 6.09 -3.49
N PHE A 16 8.45 5.40 -3.53
CA PHE A 16 8.18 4.24 -2.69
C PHE A 16 9.00 3.01 -3.09
N LEU A 17 9.25 2.79 -4.38
CA LEU A 17 10.04 1.64 -4.86
C LEU A 17 11.49 1.68 -4.37
N ASP A 18 12.01 2.85 -4.05
CA ASP A 18 13.36 3.02 -3.49
C ASP A 18 13.43 2.73 -1.97
N LEU A 19 12.27 2.59 -1.30
CA LEU A 19 12.24 2.29 0.12
C LEU A 19 12.55 0.81 0.37
N PRO A 20 13.50 0.49 1.27
CA PRO A 20 13.72 -0.89 1.68
C PRO A 20 12.51 -1.39 2.46
N PHE A 21 12.09 -2.63 2.20
CA PHE A 21 11.08 -3.28 3.03
C PHE A 21 11.61 -3.41 4.47
N PRO A 22 10.85 -2.99 5.51
CA PRO A 22 11.35 -2.95 6.88
C PRO A 22 11.68 -4.36 7.40
N GLN A 23 12.88 -4.53 7.97
CA GLN A 23 13.40 -5.84 8.36
C GLN A 23 12.61 -6.50 9.51
N SER A 24 11.96 -5.69 10.35
CA SER A 24 11.08 -6.15 11.42
C SER A 24 9.83 -6.86 10.88
N CYS A 25 9.33 -6.46 9.71
CA CYS A 25 8.11 -6.97 9.11
C CYS A 25 8.19 -8.44 8.71
N TYR A 26 9.40 -8.99 8.47
CA TYR A 26 9.58 -10.43 8.20
C TYR A 26 9.29 -11.33 9.41
N ARG A 27 9.27 -10.77 10.63
CA ARG A 27 9.17 -11.52 11.88
C ARG A 27 7.90 -11.19 12.67
N ARG A 28 7.03 -10.33 12.13
CA ARG A 28 5.83 -9.82 12.79
C ARG A 28 4.59 -10.20 11.99
N SER A 29 3.47 -10.36 12.70
CA SER A 29 2.15 -10.55 12.09
C SER A 29 1.10 -9.74 12.84
N PRO A 30 1.18 -8.40 12.80
CA PRO A 30 0.24 -7.53 13.50
C PRO A 30 -1.17 -7.74 12.95
N ALA A 31 -2.17 -7.75 13.83
CA ALA A 31 -3.55 -8.12 13.50
C ALA A 31 -3.71 -9.49 12.78
N GLY A 32 -2.71 -10.38 12.90
CA GLY A 32 -2.66 -11.66 12.19
C GLY A 32 -2.33 -11.56 10.70
N GLU A 33 -1.92 -10.38 10.21
CA GLU A 33 -1.60 -10.14 8.81
C GLU A 33 -0.19 -10.60 8.46
N ASP A 34 -0.03 -11.27 7.31
CA ASP A 34 1.27 -11.46 6.69
C ASP A 34 1.65 -10.18 5.95
N LEU A 35 2.61 -9.44 6.50
CA LEU A 35 3.03 -8.14 6.00
C LEU A 35 3.66 -8.21 4.60
N VAL A 36 4.31 -9.31 4.26
CA VAL A 36 4.92 -9.52 2.93
C VAL A 36 3.82 -9.76 1.90
N LEU A 37 2.82 -10.57 2.26
CA LEU A 37 1.68 -10.83 1.38
C LEU A 37 0.83 -9.57 1.18
N LEU A 38 0.59 -8.82 2.25
CA LEU A 38 -0.17 -7.58 2.21
C LEU A 38 0.54 -6.51 1.37
N ASP A 39 1.86 -6.36 1.54
CA ASP A 39 2.69 -5.48 0.71
C ASP A 39 2.59 -5.83 -0.78
N SER A 40 2.90 -7.09 -1.12
CA SER A 40 2.87 -7.58 -2.50
C SER A 40 1.50 -7.38 -3.16
N HIS A 41 0.44 -7.59 -2.39
CA HIS A 41 -0.93 -7.46 -2.87
C HIS A 41 -1.30 -5.99 -3.16
N LEU A 42 -0.99 -5.07 -2.25
CA LEU A 42 -1.24 -3.64 -2.42
C LEU A 42 -0.36 -3.04 -3.51
N ALA A 43 0.95 -3.33 -3.51
CA ALA A 43 1.89 -2.94 -4.55
C ALA A 43 1.42 -3.40 -5.94
N GLY A 44 0.93 -4.64 -6.05
CA GLY A 44 0.38 -5.19 -7.30
C GLY A 44 -0.90 -4.47 -7.77
N CYS A 45 -1.72 -3.96 -6.85
CA CYS A 45 -2.90 -3.16 -7.20
C CYS A 45 -2.52 -1.73 -7.61
N VAL A 46 -1.57 -1.10 -6.92
CA VAL A 46 -1.04 0.23 -7.28
C VAL A 46 -0.41 0.20 -8.68
N SER A 47 0.46 -0.78 -8.92
CA SER A 47 1.08 -1.00 -10.23
C SER A 47 0.04 -1.24 -11.34
N ALA A 48 -0.99 -2.04 -11.07
CA ALA A 48 -2.08 -2.25 -12.02
C ALA A 48 -2.88 -0.97 -12.31
N ALA A 49 -3.10 -0.11 -11.31
CA ALA A 49 -3.82 1.16 -11.48
C ALA A 49 -3.03 2.16 -12.33
N LEU A 50 -1.69 2.15 -12.23
CA LEU A 50 -0.81 2.93 -13.10
C LEU A 50 -0.83 2.44 -14.55
N ALA A 51 -1.04 1.14 -14.76
CA ALA A 51 -1.18 0.56 -16.11
C ALA A 51 -2.57 0.77 -16.72
N GLY A 52 -3.61 1.05 -15.93
CA GLY A 52 -4.96 1.32 -16.42
C GLY A 52 -6.04 1.10 -15.36
N ALA A 53 -7.30 1.12 -15.80
CA ALA A 53 -8.45 0.98 -14.91
C ALA A 53 -8.48 -0.39 -14.21
N LEU A 54 -8.69 -0.37 -12.89
CA LEU A 54 -8.81 -1.58 -12.10
C LEU A 54 -10.16 -2.29 -12.33
N ASP A 55 -10.09 -3.62 -12.47
CA ASP A 55 -11.28 -4.47 -12.42
C ASP A 55 -11.90 -4.50 -11.01
N GLN A 56 -13.16 -4.95 -10.91
CA GLN A 56 -13.90 -4.99 -9.65
C GLN A 56 -13.16 -5.78 -8.56
N ARG A 57 -12.57 -6.92 -8.93
CA ARG A 57 -11.84 -7.78 -7.98
C ARG A 57 -10.63 -7.06 -7.40
N ARG A 58 -9.87 -6.33 -8.23
CA ARG A 58 -8.74 -5.52 -7.79
C ARG A 58 -9.18 -4.35 -6.91
N ARG A 59 -10.31 -3.71 -7.19
CA ARG A 59 -10.86 -2.64 -6.33
C ARG A 59 -11.29 -3.17 -4.97
N GLU A 60 -11.89 -4.35 -4.90
CA GLU A 60 -12.24 -5.01 -3.63
C GLU A 60 -11.00 -5.42 -2.85
N ALA A 61 -10.03 -6.03 -3.52
CA ALA A 61 -8.72 -6.37 -2.99
C ALA A 61 -8.02 -5.16 -2.35
N LEU A 62 -7.98 -4.04 -3.08
CA LEU A 62 -7.37 -2.79 -2.64
C LEU A 62 -8.06 -2.24 -1.39
N ARG A 63 -9.40 -2.22 -1.38
CA ARG A 63 -10.20 -1.77 -0.24
C ARG A 63 -9.96 -2.62 1.01
N ASN A 64 -9.92 -3.94 0.85
CA ASN A 64 -9.65 -4.87 1.94
C ASN A 64 -8.23 -4.69 2.48
N GLY A 65 -7.24 -4.52 1.59
CA GLY A 65 -5.86 -4.26 1.97
C GLY A 65 -5.68 -2.95 2.74
N ILE A 66 -6.31 -1.86 2.28
CA ILE A 66 -6.32 -0.56 3.00
C ILE A 66 -6.88 -0.73 4.41
N ALA A 67 -8.01 -1.45 4.56
CA ALA A 67 -8.61 -1.71 5.86
C ALA A 67 -7.70 -2.57 6.76
N SER A 68 -6.99 -3.56 6.22
CA SER A 68 -6.00 -4.33 6.97
C SER A 68 -4.83 -3.47 7.45
N VAL A 69 -4.29 -2.60 6.59
CA VAL A 69 -3.24 -1.65 6.99
C VAL A 69 -3.72 -0.73 8.12
N GLN A 70 -4.93 -0.18 8.02
CA GLN A 70 -5.49 0.68 9.07
C GLN A 70 -5.63 -0.06 10.42
N ARG A 71 -6.01 -1.34 10.40
CA ARG A 71 -6.13 -2.15 11.62
C ARG A 71 -4.77 -2.46 12.25
N MET A 72 -3.75 -2.72 11.45
CA MET A 72 -2.43 -3.15 11.95
C MET A 72 -1.51 -1.98 12.33
N LEU A 73 -1.71 -0.78 11.79
CA LEU A 73 -0.86 0.39 12.07
C LEU A 73 -0.66 0.68 13.57
N PRO A 74 -1.69 0.63 14.45
CA PRO A 74 -1.49 0.81 15.88
C PRO A 74 -0.54 -0.20 16.52
N GLU A 75 -0.48 -1.43 16.00
CA GLU A 75 0.43 -2.48 16.49
C GLU A 75 1.87 -2.30 15.98
N LEU A 76 2.10 -1.40 15.03
CA LEU A 76 3.42 -1.00 14.53
C LEU A 76 3.92 0.29 15.18
N ALA A 77 3.20 0.87 16.15
CA ALA A 77 3.52 2.18 16.72
C ALA A 77 4.90 2.25 17.44
N ASP A 78 5.46 1.09 17.81
CA ASP A 78 6.80 0.96 18.40
C ASP A 78 7.93 0.89 17.36
N ASP A 79 7.58 0.82 16.07
CA ASP A 79 8.47 0.61 14.94
C ASP A 79 8.19 1.65 13.87
N ALA A 80 8.84 2.81 14.03
CA ALA A 80 8.60 3.98 13.20
C ALA A 80 8.88 3.72 11.71
N GLU A 81 9.86 2.87 11.38
CA GLU A 81 10.18 2.51 9.99
C GLU A 81 9.04 1.69 9.37
N ALA A 82 8.54 0.66 10.08
CA ALA A 82 7.41 -0.12 9.62
C ALA A 82 6.12 0.70 9.52
N ALA A 83 5.85 1.55 10.51
CA ALA A 83 4.67 2.41 10.52
C ALA A 83 4.68 3.42 9.36
N ASP A 84 5.83 4.07 9.08
CA ASP A 84 5.97 5.01 7.96
C ASP A 84 5.81 4.29 6.62
N TYR A 85 6.47 3.14 6.44
CA TYR A 85 6.37 2.33 5.22
C TYR A 85 4.91 1.98 4.88
N PHE A 86 4.18 1.40 5.84
CA PHE A 86 2.79 1.00 5.60
C PHE A 86 1.83 2.18 5.52
N THR A 87 2.14 3.32 6.14
CA THR A 87 1.37 4.56 5.95
C THR A 87 1.49 5.04 4.50
N ARG A 88 2.70 5.09 3.95
CA ARG A 88 2.93 5.48 2.54
C ARG A 88 2.28 4.50 1.56
N LEU A 89 2.38 3.20 1.82
CA LEU A 89 1.73 2.18 0.99
C LEU A 89 0.20 2.34 0.99
N ARG A 90 -0.39 2.68 2.14
CA ARG A 90 -1.83 2.96 2.24
C ARG A 90 -2.22 4.18 1.40
N GLU A 91 -1.46 5.27 1.47
CA GLU A 91 -1.74 6.49 0.70
C GLU A 91 -1.69 6.23 -0.81
N LEU A 92 -0.70 5.46 -1.27
CA LEU A 92 -0.62 4.99 -2.66
C LEU A 92 -1.83 4.13 -3.06
N ALA A 93 -2.23 3.22 -2.18
CA ALA A 93 -3.39 2.38 -2.38
C ALA A 93 -4.69 3.19 -2.45
N GLU A 94 -4.85 4.22 -1.62
CA GLU A 94 -6.00 5.12 -1.65
C GLU A 94 -6.06 5.88 -2.98
N LEU A 95 -4.94 6.48 -3.42
CA LEU A 95 -4.84 7.16 -4.72
C LEU A 95 -5.10 6.22 -5.91
N ALA A 96 -4.67 4.96 -5.82
CA ALA A 96 -4.95 3.94 -6.84
C ALA A 96 -6.45 3.59 -6.92
N GLY A 97 -7.18 3.68 -5.81
CA GLY A 97 -8.61 3.37 -5.74
C GLY A 97 -9.52 4.46 -6.33
N GLU A 98 -9.01 5.68 -6.43
CA GLU A 98 -9.70 6.84 -7.01
C GLU A 98 -9.74 6.82 -8.56
N ARG A 99 -9.05 5.87 -9.19
CA ARG A 99 -8.93 5.75 -10.66
C ARG A 99 -10.08 5.02 -11.34
#